data_AF-A0A7C5P427-F1
#
_entry.id   AF-A0A7C5P427-F1
#
_cell.length_a   1.000
_cell.length_b   1.000
_cell.length_c   1.000
_cell.angle_alpha   90.00
_cell.angle_beta   90.00
_cell.angle_gamma   90.00
#
_symmetry.space_group_name_H-M   'P 1'
#
loop_
_entity.id
_entity.type
_entity.pdbx_description
1 polymer ?
#
loop_
_entity_poly.entity_id
_entity_poly.type
_entity_poly.pdbx_seq_one_letter_code
_entity_poly.pdbx_strand_id
1 'polypeptide(L)'
;METQLDVIGHNPQFIRMGIMNLYRLGYDKISIDYSSKAEQAVIKSTLKELLGFEAVQDIQKSDKNTMVIESISEPSLENYEAIVNRLFFIMQDLIEKTERNMVKFSEDCDEPVNEAYKYDHFCRRAISKKMVQQHRISLLWAFHTQFIHTIRDLHFLNQYLKKPKKKPGKDNMFLFNELKDMFFNLKDAYFKKEAKYLLKVYAKRDMLFREGYNALLKDEPVIAHHLWDIARNIYLTASP
;
A
#
# COMPACT_ATOMS: atom_id res chain seq x y z
N MET A 1 14.70 18.32 -9.41
CA MET A 1 14.69 17.50 -10.64
C MET A 1 13.38 17.75 -11.35
N GLU A 2 13.41 18.04 -12.65
CA GLU A 2 12.21 18.41 -13.41
C GLU A 2 11.96 17.38 -14.53
N THR A 3 10.69 17.19 -14.90
CA THR A 3 10.29 16.32 -16.03
C THR A 3 8.97 16.79 -16.65
N GLN A 4 8.66 16.25 -17.82
CA GLN A 4 7.40 16.46 -18.53
C GLN A 4 6.67 15.12 -18.73
N LEU A 5 5.34 15.16 -18.70
CA LEU A 5 4.45 14.03 -18.96
C LEU A 5 3.36 14.47 -19.94
N ASP A 6 3.27 13.82 -21.09
CA ASP A 6 2.15 14.01 -22.02
C ASP A 6 1.06 12.98 -21.71
N VAL A 7 -0.17 13.46 -21.45
CA VAL A 7 -1.33 12.60 -21.18
C VAL A 7 -2.47 12.80 -22.16
N ILE A 8 -2.26 13.54 -23.24
CA ILE A 8 -3.30 13.85 -24.23
C ILE A 8 -3.84 12.57 -24.87
N GLY A 9 -5.15 12.35 -24.78
CA GLY A 9 -5.84 11.20 -25.37
C GLY A 9 -5.63 9.89 -24.60
N HIS A 10 -4.95 9.91 -23.45
CA HIS A 10 -4.74 8.73 -22.63
C HIS A 10 -5.88 8.51 -21.63
N ASN A 11 -6.09 7.25 -21.26
CA ASN A 11 -7.13 6.88 -20.30
C ASN A 11 -6.78 7.32 -18.85
N PRO A 12 -7.75 7.47 -17.94
CA PRO A 12 -7.51 7.92 -16.57
C PRO A 12 -6.46 7.11 -15.79
N GLN A 13 -6.35 5.80 -16.04
CA GLN A 13 -5.41 4.94 -15.34
C GLN A 13 -3.97 5.25 -15.73
N PHE A 14 -3.71 5.49 -17.02
CA PHE A 14 -2.40 5.92 -17.51
C PHE A 14 -1.96 7.23 -16.87
N ILE A 15 -2.86 8.21 -16.80
CA ILE A 15 -2.59 9.53 -16.17
C ILE A 15 -2.16 9.35 -14.71
N ARG A 16 -2.98 8.62 -13.93
CA ARG A 16 -2.70 8.33 -12.52
C ARG A 16 -1.33 7.67 -12.35
N MET A 17 -1.10 6.59 -13.08
CA MET A 17 0.15 5.82 -12.98
C MET A 17 1.37 6.64 -13.41
N GLY A 18 1.27 7.43 -14.48
CA GLY A 18 2.35 8.30 -14.95
C GLY A 18 2.76 9.30 -13.87
N ILE A 19 1.80 10.02 -13.31
CA ILE A 19 2.06 11.01 -12.25
C ILE A 19 2.63 10.33 -11.01
N MET A 20 2.01 9.24 -10.52
CA MET A 20 2.47 8.51 -9.34
C MET A 20 3.89 7.94 -9.52
N ASN A 21 4.24 7.46 -10.72
CA ASN A 21 5.58 6.96 -11.02
C ASN A 21 6.62 8.07 -10.96
N LEU A 22 6.37 9.21 -11.61
CA LEU A 22 7.28 10.34 -11.60
C LEU A 22 7.45 10.90 -10.17
N TYR A 23 6.36 10.99 -9.41
CA TYR A 23 6.42 11.37 -8.00
C TYR A 23 7.31 10.40 -7.19
N ARG A 24 7.10 9.08 -7.33
CA ARG A 24 7.88 8.05 -6.65
C ARG A 24 9.35 8.01 -7.07
N LEU A 25 9.66 8.38 -8.31
CA LEU A 25 11.04 8.50 -8.81
C LEU A 25 11.79 9.71 -8.23
N GLY A 26 11.10 10.61 -7.53
CA GLY A 26 11.74 11.76 -6.89
C GLY A 26 11.87 12.99 -7.79
N TYR A 27 11.03 13.16 -8.82
CA TYR A 27 10.94 14.43 -9.53
C TYR A 27 10.30 15.49 -8.64
N ASP A 28 10.85 16.70 -8.58
CA ASP A 28 10.34 17.79 -7.74
C ASP A 28 9.30 18.63 -8.47
N LYS A 29 9.37 18.64 -9.79
CA LYS A 29 8.46 19.37 -10.66
C LYS A 29 8.09 18.52 -11.86
N ILE A 30 6.80 18.43 -12.13
CA ILE A 30 6.25 17.64 -13.24
C ILE A 30 5.33 18.57 -14.04
N SER A 31 5.68 18.81 -15.30
CA SER A 31 4.82 19.52 -16.25
C SER A 31 3.95 18.52 -16.99
N ILE A 32 2.63 18.61 -16.84
CA ILE A 32 1.68 17.63 -17.38
C ILE A 32 0.87 18.26 -18.50
N ASP A 33 1.05 17.79 -19.73
CA ASP A 33 0.29 18.26 -20.89
C ASP A 33 -1.04 17.51 -21.02
N TYR A 34 -2.14 18.24 -21.17
CA TYR A 34 -3.50 17.71 -21.31
C TYR A 34 -4.35 18.55 -22.28
N SER A 35 -5.46 17.99 -22.73
CA SER A 35 -6.33 18.60 -23.76
C SER A 35 -7.79 18.76 -23.31
N SER A 36 -8.22 18.01 -22.30
CA SER A 36 -9.62 17.95 -21.88
C SER A 36 -9.82 18.22 -20.39
N LYS A 37 -11.02 18.68 -20.03
CA LYS A 37 -11.44 18.85 -18.62
C LYS A 37 -11.46 17.52 -17.86
N ALA A 38 -11.70 16.41 -18.55
CA ALA A 38 -11.70 15.07 -17.95
C ALA A 38 -10.28 14.67 -17.52
N GLU A 39 -9.28 14.86 -18.37
CA GLU A 39 -7.87 14.65 -18.02
C GLU A 39 -7.46 15.56 -16.86
N GLN A 40 -7.80 16.85 -16.91
CA GLN A 40 -7.54 17.80 -15.83
C GLN A 40 -8.13 17.34 -14.48
N ALA A 41 -9.35 16.81 -14.50
CA ALA A 41 -10.00 16.30 -13.29
C ALA A 41 -9.26 15.08 -12.73
N VAL A 42 -8.75 14.18 -13.59
CA VAL A 42 -7.93 13.04 -13.17
C VAL A 42 -6.60 13.48 -12.59
N ILE A 43 -5.93 14.47 -13.18
CA ILE A 43 -4.70 15.05 -12.64
C ILE A 43 -4.96 15.59 -11.23
N LYS A 44 -5.99 16.44 -11.08
CA LYS A 44 -6.37 17.03 -9.78
C LYS A 44 -6.79 16.00 -8.73
N SER A 45 -7.47 14.91 -9.12
CA SER A 45 -7.80 13.84 -8.17
C SER A 45 -6.55 13.10 -7.73
N THR A 46 -5.62 12.83 -8.65
CA THR A 46 -4.36 12.12 -8.37
C THR A 46 -3.49 12.92 -7.39
N LEU A 47 -3.46 14.25 -7.49
CA LEU A 47 -2.70 15.11 -6.58
C LEU A 47 -3.10 14.95 -5.10
N LYS A 48 -4.38 14.66 -4.82
CA LYS A 48 -4.86 14.45 -3.43
C LYS A 48 -4.18 13.25 -2.75
N GLU A 49 -3.66 12.32 -3.54
CA GLU A 49 -2.97 11.11 -3.13
C GLU A 49 -1.45 11.31 -2.97
N LEU A 50 -0.92 12.49 -3.28
CA LEU A 50 0.52 12.79 -3.23
C LEU A 50 0.81 13.80 -2.11
N LEU A 51 1.51 13.37 -1.07
CA LEU A 51 1.89 14.26 0.03
C LEU A 51 2.93 15.29 -0.42
N GLY A 52 2.67 16.56 -0.12
CA GLY A 52 3.61 17.65 -0.39
C GLY A 52 3.72 18.07 -1.85
N PHE A 53 2.80 17.64 -2.73
CA PHE A 53 2.73 18.06 -4.12
C PHE A 53 1.48 18.91 -4.36
N GLU A 54 1.68 20.09 -4.94
CA GLU A 54 0.58 21.00 -5.27
C GLU A 54 0.64 21.44 -6.73
N ALA A 55 -0.52 21.78 -7.29
CA ALA A 55 -0.57 22.45 -8.59
C ALA A 55 -0.17 23.91 -8.42
N VAL A 56 0.98 24.29 -8.99
CA VAL A 56 1.53 25.65 -8.86
C VAL A 56 1.19 26.54 -10.06
N GLN A 57 0.98 25.95 -11.24
CA GLN A 57 0.61 26.68 -12.45
C GLN A 57 -0.33 25.87 -13.33
N ASP A 58 -1.26 26.55 -13.99
CA ASP A 58 -2.15 26.00 -15.01
C ASP A 58 -2.10 26.91 -16.24
N ILE A 59 -1.38 26.46 -17.27
CA ILE A 59 -1.05 27.24 -18.47
C ILE A 59 -1.96 26.80 -19.61
N GLN A 60 -2.75 27.73 -20.12
CA GLN A 60 -3.66 27.49 -21.24
C GLN A 60 -3.00 27.98 -22.55
N LYS A 61 -2.82 27.10 -23.54
CA LYS A 61 -2.34 27.47 -24.88
C LYS A 61 -3.35 27.04 -25.95
N SER A 62 -3.19 27.57 -27.16
CA SER A 62 -4.10 27.31 -28.29
C SER A 62 -4.12 25.85 -28.74
N ASP A 63 -3.02 25.12 -28.55
CA ASP A 63 -2.79 23.75 -29.01
C ASP A 63 -2.85 22.71 -27.88
N LYS A 64 -2.46 23.08 -26.65
CA LYS A 64 -2.53 22.23 -25.46
C LYS A 64 -2.52 23.02 -24.15
N ASN A 65 -2.98 22.39 -23.08
CA ASN A 65 -2.86 22.94 -21.73
C ASN A 65 -1.76 22.22 -20.97
N THR A 66 -1.09 22.91 -20.05
CA THR A 66 -0.04 22.33 -19.22
C THR A 66 -0.30 22.66 -17.75
N MET A 67 -0.43 21.64 -16.91
CA MET A 67 -0.47 21.80 -15.46
C MET A 67 0.92 21.51 -14.88
N VAL A 68 1.48 22.46 -14.15
CA VAL A 68 2.75 22.28 -13.44
C VAL A 68 2.44 21.94 -12.00
N ILE A 69 2.92 20.78 -11.55
CA ILE A 69 2.82 20.33 -10.17
C ILE A 69 4.21 20.29 -9.56
N GLU A 70 4.34 20.71 -8.31
CA GLU A 70 5.64 20.89 -7.65
C GLU A 70 5.62 20.46 -6.18
N SER A 71 6.76 19.97 -5.72
CA SER A 71 7.08 19.65 -4.33
C SER A 71 7.10 20.94 -3.51
N ILE A 72 6.12 21.14 -2.62
CA ILE A 72 6.08 22.28 -1.70
C ILE A 72 6.74 21.94 -0.34
N SER A 73 7.00 20.66 -0.08
CA SER A 73 7.65 20.19 1.14
C SER A 73 8.53 19.00 0.85
N GLU A 74 9.82 19.09 1.19
CA GLU A 74 10.74 17.98 1.01
C GLU A 74 10.54 16.89 2.07
N PRO A 75 10.59 15.60 1.69
CA PRO A 75 10.61 14.50 2.66
C PRO A 75 11.86 14.58 3.55
N SER A 76 11.71 14.41 4.87
CA SER A 76 12.81 14.20 5.81
C SER A 76 12.84 12.75 6.30
N LEU A 77 13.94 12.33 6.94
CA LEU A 77 14.05 10.99 7.53
C LEU A 77 13.06 10.80 8.69
N GLU A 78 12.87 11.84 9.51
CA GLU A 78 11.90 11.84 10.61
C GLU A 78 10.47 11.69 10.07
N ASN A 79 10.15 12.41 8.98
CA ASN A 79 8.88 12.26 8.30
C ASN A 79 8.71 10.84 7.75
N TYR A 80 9.76 10.23 7.20
CA TYR A 80 9.71 8.85 6.73
C TYR A 80 9.38 7.87 7.86
N GLU A 81 10.10 7.92 8.99
CA GLU A 81 9.86 7.01 10.12
C GLU A 81 8.45 7.21 10.71
N ALA A 82 7.99 8.45 10.86
CA ALA A 82 6.64 8.75 11.33
C ALA A 82 5.56 8.16 10.40
N ILE A 83 5.76 8.25 9.09
CA ILE A 83 4.82 7.72 8.09
C ILE A 83 4.84 6.19 8.05
N VAL A 84 6.00 5.55 8.19
CA VAL A 84 6.08 4.08 8.33
C VAL A 84 5.35 3.61 9.59
N ASN A 85 5.48 4.34 10.70
CA ASN A 85 4.75 4.01 11.93
C ASN A 85 3.24 4.09 11.71
N ARG A 86 2.78 5.12 10.99
CA ARG A 86 1.37 5.27 10.61
C ARG A 86 0.89 4.14 9.70
N LEU A 87 1.71 3.66 8.77
CA LEU A 87 1.41 2.48 7.94
C LEU A 87 1.19 1.22 8.78
N PHE A 88 2.00 0.97 9.83
CA PHE A 88 1.77 -0.13 10.77
C PHE A 88 0.45 0.02 11.53
N PHE A 89 0.08 1.22 11.95
CA PHE A 89 -1.22 1.45 12.61
C PHE A 89 -2.39 1.22 11.67
N ILE A 90 -2.29 1.64 10.41
CA ILE A 90 -3.32 1.37 9.40
C ILE A 90 -3.47 -0.14 9.17
N MET A 91 -2.37 -0.88 9.00
CA MET A 91 -2.44 -2.33 8.82
C MET A 91 -3.05 -3.03 10.04
N GLN A 92 -2.73 -2.55 11.26
CA GLN A 92 -3.36 -3.05 12.48
C GLN A 92 -4.88 -2.81 12.48
N ASP A 93 -5.32 -1.58 12.20
CA ASP A 93 -6.76 -1.24 12.11
C ASP A 93 -7.47 -2.11 11.06
N LEU A 94 -6.86 -2.31 9.90
CA LEU A 94 -7.38 -3.20 8.86
C LEU A 94 -7.49 -4.66 9.31
N ILE A 95 -6.51 -5.17 10.04
CA ILE A 95 -6.57 -6.53 10.61
C ILE A 95 -7.72 -6.61 11.62
N GLU A 96 -7.86 -5.65 12.53
CA GLU A 96 -8.93 -5.62 13.52
C GLU A 96 -10.32 -5.50 12.86
N LYS A 97 -10.46 -4.69 11.80
CA LYS A 97 -11.67 -4.62 10.96
C LYS A 97 -11.98 -5.93 10.28
N THR A 98 -10.95 -6.58 9.73
CA THR A 98 -11.09 -7.89 9.07
C THR A 98 -11.57 -8.93 10.07
N GLU A 99 -11.05 -8.94 11.30
CA GLU A 99 -11.50 -9.85 12.36
C GLU A 99 -13.00 -9.73 12.61
N ARG A 100 -13.51 -8.50 12.74
CA ARG A 100 -14.93 -8.22 12.92
C ARG A 100 -15.74 -8.67 11.71
N ASN A 101 -15.26 -8.33 10.51
CA ASN A 101 -15.91 -8.69 9.24
C ASN A 101 -15.93 -10.20 8.94
N MET A 102 -14.97 -10.97 9.46
CA MET A 102 -14.93 -12.43 9.37
C MET A 102 -16.10 -13.07 10.15
N VAL A 103 -16.54 -12.47 11.26
CA VAL A 103 -17.70 -12.93 12.02
C VAL A 103 -19.00 -12.40 11.41
N LYS A 104 -19.04 -11.09 11.18
CA LYS A 104 -20.17 -10.38 10.60
C LYS A 104 -19.67 -9.11 9.92
N PHE A 105 -19.96 -8.98 8.63
CA PHE A 105 -19.65 -7.73 7.93
C PHE A 105 -20.29 -6.54 8.66
N SER A 106 -19.45 -5.56 9.02
CA SER A 106 -19.81 -4.42 9.85
C SER A 106 -19.11 -3.13 9.43
N GLU A 107 -17.95 -3.22 8.78
CA GLU A 107 -17.09 -2.05 8.59
C GLU A 107 -16.48 -1.96 7.19
N ASP A 108 -16.40 -0.73 6.68
CA ASP A 108 -15.72 -0.41 5.44
C ASP A 108 -14.22 -0.18 5.63
N CYS A 109 -13.45 -0.49 4.59
CA CYS A 109 -11.98 -0.45 4.63
C CYS A 109 -11.38 0.49 3.58
N ASP A 110 -12.19 1.21 2.81
CA ASP A 110 -11.73 2.00 1.66
C ASP A 110 -10.85 3.18 2.10
N GLU A 111 -11.28 3.93 3.12
CA GLU A 111 -10.55 5.08 3.66
C GLU A 111 -9.14 4.72 4.17
N PRO A 112 -8.95 3.76 5.11
CA PRO A 112 -7.62 3.41 5.60
C PRO A 112 -6.70 2.86 4.47
N VAL A 113 -7.26 2.17 3.48
CA VAL A 113 -6.50 1.67 2.33
C VAL A 113 -6.00 2.83 1.45
N ASN A 114 -6.87 3.81 1.17
CA ASN A 114 -6.46 5.01 0.43
C ASN A 114 -5.40 5.82 1.19
N GLU A 115 -5.53 5.93 2.52
CA GLU A 115 -4.53 6.56 3.37
C GLU A 115 -3.18 5.81 3.29
N ALA A 116 -3.19 4.48 3.29
CA ALA A 116 -1.99 3.68 3.14
C ALA A 116 -1.28 3.87 1.80
N TYR A 117 -2.02 3.92 0.68
CA TYR A 117 -1.41 4.16 -0.63
C TYR A 117 -0.74 5.54 -0.71
N LYS A 118 -1.39 6.57 -0.16
CA LYS A 118 -0.82 7.91 -0.04
C LYS A 118 0.50 7.91 0.72
N TYR A 119 0.58 7.18 1.83
CA TYR A 119 1.79 7.04 2.63
C TYR A 119 2.88 6.19 1.97
N ASP A 120 2.54 5.11 1.26
CA ASP A 120 3.50 4.33 0.48
C ASP A 120 4.16 5.17 -0.61
N HIS A 121 3.36 5.96 -1.34
CA HIS A 121 3.89 6.85 -2.37
C HIS A 121 4.93 7.79 -1.78
N PHE A 122 4.62 8.42 -0.64
CA PHE A 122 5.57 9.28 0.07
C PHE A 122 6.84 8.53 0.48
N CYS A 123 6.70 7.33 1.07
CA CYS A 123 7.84 6.53 1.50
C CYS A 123 8.75 6.15 0.33
N ARG A 124 8.19 5.72 -0.80
CA ARG A 124 8.94 5.39 -2.02
C ARG A 124 9.66 6.59 -2.60
N ARG A 125 9.03 7.76 -2.59
CA ARG A 125 9.68 9.02 -2.99
C ARG A 125 10.90 9.30 -2.11
N ALA A 126 10.75 9.21 -0.79
CA ALA A 126 11.86 9.42 0.15
C ALA A 126 13.03 8.44 -0.08
N ILE A 127 12.70 7.17 -0.40
CA ILE A 127 13.69 6.15 -0.78
C ILE A 127 14.44 6.54 -2.06
N SER A 128 13.72 6.90 -3.12
CA SER A 128 14.32 7.30 -4.42
C SER A 128 15.18 8.56 -4.30
N LYS A 129 14.79 9.49 -3.43
CA LYS A 129 15.57 10.69 -3.09
C LYS A 129 16.82 10.41 -2.24
N LYS A 130 17.07 9.14 -1.88
CA LYS A 130 18.19 8.71 -1.03
C LYS A 130 18.20 9.41 0.34
N MET A 131 17.02 9.81 0.84
CA MET A 131 16.87 10.34 2.21
C MET A 131 17.01 9.25 3.27
N VAL A 132 16.98 7.99 2.85
CA VAL A 132 17.28 6.80 3.64
C VAL A 132 18.69 6.30 3.36
N GLN A 133 19.21 5.43 4.23
CA GLN A 133 20.53 4.84 4.08
C GLN A 133 20.69 4.14 2.70
N GLN A 134 21.64 4.61 1.89
CA GLN A 134 21.80 4.19 0.48
C GLN A 134 21.95 2.67 0.30
N HIS A 135 22.63 1.99 1.23
CA HIS A 135 22.83 0.54 1.17
C HIS A 135 21.56 -0.29 1.42
N ARG A 136 20.43 0.35 1.78
CA ARG A 136 19.16 -0.31 2.10
C ARG A 136 18.04 -0.03 1.09
N ILE A 137 18.32 0.71 0.01
CA ILE A 137 17.28 1.16 -0.93
C ILE A 137 16.47 -0.02 -1.48
N SER A 138 17.12 -1.09 -1.95
CA SER A 138 16.44 -2.27 -2.47
C SER A 138 15.57 -2.96 -1.42
N LEU A 139 16.12 -3.15 -0.21
CA LEU A 139 15.42 -3.77 0.91
C LEU A 139 14.19 -2.95 1.33
N LEU A 140 14.32 -1.64 1.45
CA LEU A 140 13.19 -0.77 1.80
C LEU A 140 12.14 -0.76 0.69
N TRP A 141 12.55 -0.77 -0.57
CA TRP A 141 11.62 -0.87 -1.69
C TRP A 141 10.83 -2.18 -1.68
N ALA A 142 11.51 -3.30 -1.43
CA ALA A 142 10.89 -4.60 -1.29
C ALA A 142 9.94 -4.65 -0.09
N PHE A 143 10.37 -4.14 1.08
CA PHE A 143 9.55 -3.99 2.28
C PHE A 143 8.23 -3.30 1.97
N HIS A 144 8.27 -2.09 1.39
CA HIS A 144 7.05 -1.33 1.06
C HIS A 144 6.16 -2.04 0.04
N THR A 145 6.77 -2.77 -0.90
CA THR A 145 6.03 -3.52 -1.91
C THR A 145 5.22 -4.65 -1.29
N GLN A 146 5.83 -5.43 -0.42
CA GLN A 146 5.14 -6.53 0.25
C GLN A 146 4.12 -6.01 1.27
N PHE A 147 4.47 -4.96 2.01
CA PHE A 147 3.58 -4.33 2.98
C PHE A 147 2.27 -3.84 2.33
N ILE A 148 2.37 -3.17 1.19
CA ILE A 148 1.19 -2.68 0.46
C ILE A 148 0.40 -3.81 -0.20
N HIS A 149 1.05 -4.88 -0.66
CA HIS A 149 0.31 -6.07 -1.10
C HIS A 149 -0.52 -6.68 0.02
N THR A 150 0.01 -6.77 1.25
CA THR A 150 -0.78 -7.20 2.42
C THR A 150 -2.02 -6.33 2.63
N ILE A 151 -1.88 -5.00 2.57
CA ILE A 151 -3.02 -4.06 2.71
C ILE A 151 -4.07 -4.28 1.62
N ARG A 152 -3.62 -4.43 0.37
CA ARG A 152 -4.50 -4.70 -0.78
C ARG A 152 -5.26 -6.02 -0.60
N ASP A 153 -4.59 -7.07 -0.17
CA ASP A 153 -5.21 -8.39 -0.02
C ASP A 153 -6.18 -8.41 1.16
N LEU A 154 -5.91 -7.68 2.25
CA LEU A 154 -6.88 -7.42 3.33
C LEU A 154 -8.11 -6.68 2.79
N HIS A 155 -7.92 -5.65 1.97
CA HIS A 155 -9.02 -4.90 1.38
C HIS A 155 -9.92 -5.79 0.51
N PHE A 156 -9.34 -6.59 -0.39
CA PHE A 156 -10.11 -7.51 -1.23
C PHE A 156 -10.80 -8.62 -0.44
N LEU A 157 -10.16 -9.13 0.62
CA LEU A 157 -10.82 -10.05 1.54
C LEU A 157 -12.06 -9.40 2.17
N ASN A 158 -11.95 -8.16 2.67
CA ASN A 158 -13.10 -7.44 3.23
C ASN A 158 -14.20 -7.19 2.21
N GLN A 159 -13.86 -6.83 0.97
CA GLN A 159 -14.86 -6.72 -0.11
C GLN A 159 -15.56 -8.06 -0.38
N TYR A 160 -14.82 -9.17 -0.31
CA TYR A 160 -15.39 -10.49 -0.49
C TYR A 160 -16.36 -10.86 0.64
N LEU A 161 -16.00 -10.54 1.88
CA LEU A 161 -16.82 -10.77 3.08
C LEU A 161 -18.13 -9.96 3.10
N LYS A 162 -18.24 -8.87 2.31
CA LYS A 162 -19.51 -8.13 2.12
C LYS A 162 -20.62 -9.01 1.50
N LYS A 163 -20.28 -10.14 0.85
CA LYS A 163 -21.24 -10.98 0.12
C LYS A 163 -22.03 -11.90 1.08
N PRO A 164 -23.38 -11.90 1.06
CA PRO A 164 -24.23 -12.49 2.11
C PRO A 164 -24.17 -14.01 2.30
N LYS A 165 -23.49 -14.75 1.42
CA LYS A 165 -23.37 -16.22 1.49
C LYS A 165 -21.95 -16.72 1.79
N LYS A 166 -21.03 -15.81 2.10
CA LYS A 166 -19.61 -16.13 2.27
C LYS A 166 -19.25 -16.01 3.74
N LYS A 167 -19.12 -17.16 4.42
CA LYS A 167 -18.70 -17.24 5.81
C LYS A 167 -17.39 -18.02 5.89
N PRO A 168 -16.42 -17.55 6.69
CA PRO A 168 -15.22 -18.32 6.94
C PRO A 168 -15.57 -19.60 7.72
N GLY A 169 -14.92 -20.71 7.36
CA GLY A 169 -14.93 -21.93 8.15
C GLY A 169 -13.92 -21.87 9.29
N LYS A 170 -13.70 -23.01 9.95
CA LYS A 170 -12.83 -23.10 11.13
C LYS A 170 -11.35 -22.90 10.78
N ASP A 171 -10.92 -23.45 9.65
CA ASP A 171 -9.52 -23.39 9.21
C ASP A 171 -9.20 -21.96 8.74
N ASN A 172 -10.15 -21.28 8.09
CA ASN A 172 -10.03 -19.85 7.76
C ASN A 172 -9.86 -18.98 9.01
N MET A 173 -10.66 -19.21 10.06
CA MET A 173 -10.55 -18.46 11.31
C MET A 173 -9.22 -18.73 12.03
N PHE A 174 -8.78 -19.99 12.03
CA PHE A 174 -7.48 -20.37 12.57
C PHE A 174 -6.33 -19.65 11.85
N LEU A 175 -6.31 -19.71 10.51
CA LEU A 175 -5.30 -19.04 9.69
C LEU A 175 -5.26 -17.53 9.93
N PHE A 176 -6.42 -16.90 10.01
CA PHE A 176 -6.50 -15.47 10.27
C PHE A 176 -5.90 -15.10 11.64
N ASN A 177 -6.15 -15.88 12.69
CA ASN A 177 -5.58 -15.64 14.01
C ASN A 177 -4.05 -15.80 14.03
N GLU A 178 -3.53 -16.82 13.34
CA GLU A 178 -2.09 -17.04 13.21
C GLU A 178 -1.39 -15.95 12.40
N LEU A 179 -2.04 -15.47 11.33
CA LEU A 179 -1.61 -14.32 10.54
C LEU A 179 -1.59 -13.03 11.36
N LYS A 180 -2.61 -12.80 12.20
CA LYS A 180 -2.68 -11.66 13.11
C LYS A 180 -1.49 -11.67 14.07
N ASP A 181 -1.19 -12.80 14.70
CA ASP A 181 -0.01 -12.94 15.56
C ASP A 181 1.31 -12.75 14.77
N MET A 182 1.39 -13.27 13.54
CA MET A 182 2.53 -13.06 12.66
C MET A 182 2.78 -11.58 12.35
N PHE A 183 1.72 -10.81 12.06
CA PHE A 183 1.81 -9.36 11.87
C PHE A 183 2.28 -8.65 13.14
N PHE A 184 1.75 -8.99 14.32
CA PHE A 184 2.19 -8.36 15.57
C PHE A 184 3.66 -8.65 15.88
N ASN A 185 4.17 -9.85 15.55
CA ASN A 185 5.59 -10.14 15.65
C ASN A 185 6.42 -9.33 14.63
N LEU A 186 5.95 -9.14 13.40
CA LEU A 186 6.60 -8.25 12.42
C LEU A 186 6.65 -6.79 12.93
N LYS A 187 5.54 -6.30 13.47
CA LYS A 187 5.44 -4.97 14.08
C LYS A 187 6.45 -4.82 15.22
N ASP A 188 6.46 -5.76 16.16
CA ASP A 188 7.39 -5.75 17.29
C ASP A 188 8.86 -5.86 16.83
N ALA A 189 9.16 -6.65 15.81
CA ALA A 189 10.49 -6.72 15.22
C ALA A 189 10.95 -5.36 14.70
N TYR A 190 10.07 -4.63 14.00
CA TYR A 190 10.36 -3.32 13.45
C TYR A 190 10.61 -2.28 14.55
N PHE A 191 9.69 -2.17 15.51
CA PHE A 191 9.73 -1.13 16.54
C PHE A 191 10.75 -1.40 17.65
N LYS A 192 10.83 -2.64 18.13
CA LYS A 192 11.72 -3.02 19.24
C LYS A 192 13.12 -3.37 18.75
N LYS A 193 13.31 -3.62 17.44
CA LYS A 193 14.59 -4.00 16.82
C LYS A 193 15.20 -5.26 17.44
N GLU A 194 14.35 -6.19 17.90
CA GLU A 194 14.79 -7.45 18.51
C GLU A 194 14.58 -8.63 17.56
N ALA A 195 15.67 -9.33 17.22
CA ALA A 195 15.67 -10.45 16.26
C ALA A 195 14.72 -11.61 16.65
N LYS A 196 14.44 -11.77 17.96
CA LYS A 196 13.55 -12.83 18.46
C LYS A 196 12.15 -12.77 17.85
N TYR A 197 11.65 -11.57 17.52
CA TYR A 197 10.33 -11.42 16.90
C TYR A 197 10.35 -11.82 15.42
N LEU A 198 11.45 -11.55 14.70
CA LEU A 198 11.64 -12.04 13.33
C LEU A 198 11.67 -13.58 13.29
N LEU A 199 12.36 -14.21 14.23
CA LEU A 199 12.39 -15.67 14.33
C LEU A 199 10.99 -16.27 14.53
N LYS A 200 10.10 -15.58 15.27
CA LYS A 200 8.69 -16.00 15.41
C LYS A 200 7.92 -15.88 14.09
N VAL A 201 8.17 -14.83 13.30
CA VAL A 201 7.58 -14.70 11.95
C VAL A 201 8.03 -15.88 11.08
N TYR A 202 9.32 -16.22 11.09
CA TYR A 202 9.86 -17.34 10.30
C TYR A 202 9.31 -18.69 10.76
N ALA A 203 9.21 -18.93 12.07
CA ALA A 203 8.67 -20.18 12.61
C ALA A 203 7.20 -20.44 12.22
N LYS A 204 6.41 -19.38 11.99
CA LYS A 204 5.00 -19.52 11.57
C LYS A 204 4.83 -19.81 10.10
N ARG A 205 5.82 -19.50 9.26
CA ARG A 205 5.70 -19.61 7.79
C ARG A 205 5.26 -21.02 7.36
N ASP A 206 5.99 -22.06 7.77
CA ASP A 206 5.76 -23.41 7.26
C ASP A 206 4.40 -23.96 7.71
N MET A 207 3.99 -23.62 8.94
CA MET A 207 2.67 -23.95 9.46
C MET A 207 1.58 -23.23 8.65
N LEU A 208 1.66 -21.91 8.46
CA LEU A 208 0.68 -21.13 7.73
C LEU A 208 0.55 -21.57 6.26
N PHE A 209 1.64 -21.99 5.62
CA PHE A 209 1.61 -22.49 4.24
C PHE A 209 0.92 -23.85 4.14
N ARG A 210 1.24 -24.78 5.05
CA ARG A 210 0.59 -26.10 5.08
C ARG A 210 -0.90 -25.99 5.43
N GLU A 211 -1.23 -25.24 6.48
CA GLU A 211 -2.63 -25.06 6.88
C GLU A 211 -3.41 -24.20 5.87
N GLY A 212 -2.74 -23.26 5.21
CA GLY A 212 -3.30 -22.49 4.09
C GLY A 212 -3.76 -23.38 2.94
N TYR A 213 -2.91 -24.32 2.55
CA TYR A 213 -3.26 -25.32 1.54
C TYR A 213 -4.42 -26.22 1.99
N ASN A 214 -4.44 -26.65 3.26
CA ASN A 214 -5.54 -27.45 3.80
C ASN A 214 -6.87 -26.68 3.79
N ALA A 215 -6.86 -25.41 4.18
CA ALA A 215 -8.05 -24.57 4.21
C ALA A 215 -8.64 -24.34 2.80
N LEU A 216 -7.79 -24.22 1.78
CA LEU A 216 -8.25 -24.14 0.38
C LEU A 216 -9.09 -25.35 -0.05
N LEU A 217 -8.82 -26.53 0.53
CA LEU A 217 -9.52 -27.77 0.20
C LEU A 217 -10.80 -27.98 1.03
N LYS A 218 -10.86 -27.43 2.25
CA LYS A 218 -11.89 -27.74 3.25
C LYS A 218 -12.89 -26.62 3.50
N ASP A 219 -12.44 -25.37 3.41
CA ASP A 219 -13.21 -24.18 3.78
C ASP A 219 -13.54 -23.32 2.53
N GLU A 220 -13.98 -22.07 2.72
CA GLU A 220 -14.22 -21.14 1.61
C GLU A 220 -12.89 -20.75 0.94
N PRO A 221 -12.61 -21.20 -0.30
CA PRO A 221 -11.26 -21.13 -0.87
C PRO A 221 -10.78 -19.72 -1.16
N VAL A 222 -11.70 -18.81 -1.49
CA VAL A 222 -11.34 -17.41 -1.75
C VAL A 222 -10.83 -16.72 -0.50
N ILE A 223 -11.42 -17.02 0.67
CA ILE A 223 -10.93 -16.50 1.95
C ILE A 223 -9.56 -17.09 2.26
N ALA A 224 -9.42 -18.43 2.15
CA ALA A 224 -8.14 -19.10 2.37
C ALA A 224 -7.02 -18.57 1.46
N HIS A 225 -7.31 -18.32 0.18
CA HIS A 225 -6.36 -17.74 -0.77
C HIS A 225 -5.85 -16.36 -0.32
N HIS A 226 -6.75 -15.44 0.04
CA HIS A 226 -6.34 -14.13 0.54
C HIS A 226 -5.54 -14.22 1.84
N LEU A 227 -5.96 -15.06 2.79
CA LEU A 227 -5.22 -15.25 4.04
C LEU A 227 -3.80 -15.81 3.79
N TRP A 228 -3.66 -16.75 2.86
CA TRP A 228 -2.36 -17.29 2.48
C TRP A 228 -1.48 -16.23 1.83
N ASP A 229 -2.00 -15.44 0.89
CA ASP A 229 -1.24 -14.37 0.23
C ASP A 229 -0.82 -13.29 1.23
N ILE A 230 -1.70 -12.92 2.16
CA ILE A 230 -1.36 -11.98 3.24
C ILE A 230 -0.21 -12.54 4.10
N ALA A 231 -0.30 -13.80 4.54
CA ALA A 231 0.76 -14.43 5.34
C ALA A 231 2.10 -14.48 4.59
N ARG A 232 2.07 -14.78 3.29
CA ARG A 232 3.25 -14.75 2.41
C ARG A 232 3.84 -13.34 2.33
N ASN A 233 3.02 -12.32 2.13
CA ASN A 233 3.48 -10.94 2.02
C ASN A 233 4.03 -10.41 3.35
N ILE A 234 3.44 -10.77 4.50
CA ILE A 234 4.00 -10.47 5.84
C ILE A 234 5.38 -11.12 6.01
N TYR A 235 5.52 -12.40 5.62
CA TYR A 235 6.82 -13.09 5.65
C TYR A 235 7.87 -12.37 4.78
N LEU A 236 7.53 -12.04 3.54
CA LEU A 236 8.43 -11.34 2.63
C LEU A 236 8.74 -9.92 3.11
N THR A 237 7.86 -9.30 3.87
CA THR A 237 8.13 -8.01 4.51
C THR A 237 9.17 -8.14 5.64
N ALA A 238 9.19 -9.26 6.36
CA ALA A 238 10.17 -9.55 7.41
C ALA A 238 11.56 -9.93 6.86
N SER A 239 11.61 -10.40 5.60
CA SER A 239 12.83 -10.74 4.86
C SER A 239 12.81 -10.07 3.47
N PRO A 240 12.77 -8.73 3.41
CA PRO A 240 12.60 -8.00 2.16
C PRO A 240 13.83 -8.06 1.26
#